data_AF-A0A327RUY5-F1
#
_entry.id   AF-A0A327RUY5-F1
#
_cell.length_a   1.000
_cell.length_b   1.000
_cell.length_c   1.000
_cell.angle_alpha   90.00
_cell.angle_beta   90.00
_cell.angle_gamma   90.00
#
_symmetry.space_group_name_H-M   'P 1'
#
loop_
_entity.id
_entity.type
_entity.pdbx_description
1 polymer ?
#
loop_
_entity_poly.entity_id
_entity_poly.type
_entity_poly.pdbx_seq_one_letter_code
_entity_poly.pdbx_strand_id
1 'polypeptide(L)'
;MLDAIKKAYRYYFYRTYLYTLSRWNNKKSIAIVFTDLSMAAPLMLNFYTLIVLLHKFFNIWFLPDYKSHKIEIFIAISILGVIYIYLNNKYLINKLDDIIHEFKNEDKKSSSINGWIVAIYVIGSFAAFWGLGFATIGG
;
A
#
# COMPACT_ATOMS: atom_id res chain seq x y z
N MET A 1 0.14 10.13 17.80
CA MET A 1 -0.47 9.06 16.98
C MET A 1 -0.12 9.22 15.50
N LEU A 2 -0.33 10.41 14.92
CA LEU A 2 -0.01 10.70 13.52
C LEU A 2 1.48 10.47 13.17
N ASP A 3 2.40 10.86 14.05
CA ASP A 3 3.84 10.70 13.83
C ASP A 3 4.28 9.23 13.78
N ALA A 4 3.67 8.37 14.61
CA ALA A 4 3.94 6.95 14.61
C ALA A 4 3.47 6.29 13.30
N ILE A 5 2.30 6.68 12.80
CA ILE A 5 1.77 6.22 11.51
C ILE A 5 2.68 6.67 10.37
N LYS A 6 3.08 7.94 10.37
CA LYS A 6 4.01 8.49 9.37
C LYS A 6 5.36 7.76 9.40
N LYS A 7 5.91 7.49 10.58
CA LYS A 7 7.17 6.76 10.74
C LYS A 7 7.07 5.33 10.24
N ALA A 8 5.99 4.61 10.58
CA ALA A 8 5.74 3.26 10.07
C ALA A 8 5.60 3.25 8.54
N TYR A 9 4.92 4.25 7.96
CA TYR A 9 4.77 4.37 6.52
C TYR A 9 6.10 4.61 5.79
N ARG A 10 6.94 5.51 6.32
CA ARG A 10 8.30 5.72 5.82
C ARG A 10 9.18 4.49 5.95
N TYR A 11 9.03 3.75 7.05
CA TYR A 11 9.76 2.51 7.26
C TYR A 11 9.34 1.44 6.23
N TYR A 12 8.04 1.29 5.96
CA TYR A 12 7.54 0.40 4.91
C TYR A 12 8.12 0.77 3.53
N PHE A 13 8.12 2.07 3.19
CA PHE A 13 8.75 2.56 1.97
C PHE A 13 10.24 2.23 1.91
N TYR A 14 11.00 2.51 2.97
CA TYR A 14 12.44 2.23 3.05
C TYR A 14 12.76 0.75 2.80
N ARG A 15 12.03 -0.16 3.45
CA ARG A 15 12.28 -1.61 3.32
C ARG A 15 11.97 -2.13 1.93
N THR A 16 10.85 -1.69 1.38
CA THR A 16 10.45 -2.02 0.00
C THR A 16 11.44 -1.42 -1.01
N TYR A 17 11.92 -0.21 -0.76
CA TYR A 17 12.96 0.45 -1.56
C TYR A 17 14.28 -0.31 -1.55
N LEU A 18 14.81 -0.73 -0.40
CA LEU A 18 16.03 -1.52 -0.36
C LEU A 18 15.87 -2.86 -1.09
N TYR A 19 14.72 -3.51 -0.92
CA TYR A 19 14.42 -4.75 -1.63
C TYR A 19 14.43 -4.55 -3.14
N THR A 20 13.69 -3.56 -3.65
CA THR A 20 13.63 -3.28 -5.09
C THR A 20 14.96 -2.77 -5.64
N LEU A 21 15.69 -1.94 -4.89
CA LEU A 21 17.02 -1.45 -5.26
C LEU A 21 18.00 -2.61 -5.49
N SER A 22 17.98 -3.60 -4.59
CA SER A 22 18.80 -4.82 -4.73
C SER A 22 18.40 -5.65 -5.96
N ARG A 23 17.11 -5.73 -6.28
CA ARG A 23 16.57 -6.47 -7.43
C ARG A 23 16.87 -5.80 -8.77
N TRP A 24 17.00 -4.48 -8.78
CA TRP A 24 17.18 -3.67 -9.99
C TRP A 24 18.62 -3.15 -10.16
N ASN A 25 19.63 -3.91 -9.70
CA ASN A 25 21.05 -3.59 -9.85
C ASN A 25 21.40 -2.16 -9.38
N ASN A 26 20.84 -1.73 -8.25
CA ASN A 26 21.05 -0.40 -7.66
C ASN A 26 20.60 0.79 -8.52
N LYS A 27 19.72 0.57 -9.52
CA LYS A 27 19.11 1.65 -10.29
C LYS A 27 18.02 2.37 -9.47
N LYS A 28 18.38 3.50 -8.85
CA LYS A 28 17.52 4.27 -7.94
C LYS A 28 16.15 4.62 -8.53
N SER A 29 16.09 5.17 -9.76
CA SER A 29 14.84 5.61 -10.37
C SER A 29 13.85 4.46 -10.58
N ILE A 30 14.34 3.31 -11.06
CA ILE A 30 13.55 2.10 -11.24
C ILE A 30 13.08 1.58 -9.87
N ALA A 31 13.98 1.51 -8.90
CA ALA A 31 13.64 1.06 -7.55
C ALA A 31 12.52 1.91 -6.91
N ILE A 32 12.55 3.23 -7.09
CA ILE A 32 11.48 4.14 -6.60
C ILE A 32 10.13 3.78 -7.24
N VAL A 33 10.08 3.63 -8.56
CA VAL A 33 8.83 3.29 -9.27
C VAL A 33 8.28 1.95 -8.80
N PHE A 34 9.11 0.91 -8.75
CA PHE A 34 8.68 -0.41 -8.30
C PHE A 34 8.29 -0.44 -6.83
N THR A 35 8.92 0.39 -6.00
CA THR A 35 8.55 0.56 -4.59
C THR A 35 7.16 1.17 -4.47
N ASP A 36 6.91 2.26 -5.19
CA ASP A 36 5.63 2.95 -5.17
C ASP A 36 4.48 2.04 -5.63
N LEU A 37 4.70 1.29 -6.72
CA LEU A 37 3.75 0.28 -7.21
C LEU A 37 3.53 -0.85 -6.19
N SER A 38 4.61 -1.33 -5.55
CA SER A 38 4.53 -2.40 -4.55
C SER A 38 3.82 -1.98 -3.28
N MET A 39 3.83 -0.69 -2.94
CA MET A 39 3.05 -0.14 -1.83
C MET A 39 1.60 0.14 -2.22
N ALA A 40 1.36 0.55 -3.47
CA ALA A 40 0.02 0.83 -3.99
C ALA A 40 -0.84 -0.44 -4.03
N ALA A 41 -0.28 -1.58 -4.44
CA ALA A 41 -1.04 -2.82 -4.58
C ALA A 41 -1.68 -3.30 -3.27
N PRO A 42 -0.95 -3.50 -2.14
CA PRO A 42 -1.54 -3.86 -0.86
C PRO A 42 -2.53 -2.82 -0.33
N LEU A 43 -2.27 -1.52 -0.54
CA LEU A 43 -3.20 -0.47 -0.14
C LEU A 43 -4.53 -0.58 -0.89
N MET A 44 -4.50 -0.75 -2.21
CA MET A 44 -5.68 -0.91 -3.04
C MET A 44 -6.44 -2.19 -2.71
N LEU A 45 -5.74 -3.29 -2.43
CA LEU A 45 -6.36 -4.55 -2.00
C LEU A 45 -7.09 -4.38 -0.67
N ASN A 46 -6.45 -3.78 0.33
CA ASN A 46 -7.09 -3.50 1.63
C ASN A 46 -8.29 -2.57 1.48
N PHE A 47 -8.19 -1.53 0.64
CA PHE A 47 -9.30 -0.63 0.36
C PHE A 47 -10.49 -1.37 -0.28
N TYR A 48 -10.23 -2.24 -1.26
CA TYR A 48 -11.27 -3.05 -1.89
C TYR A 48 -11.90 -4.04 -0.90
N THR A 49 -11.07 -4.75 -0.13
CA THR A 49 -11.52 -5.64 0.95
C THR A 49 -12.45 -4.91 1.92
N LEU A 50 -12.10 -3.69 2.33
CA LEU A 50 -12.94 -2.86 3.19
C LEU A 50 -14.29 -2.52 2.53
N ILE A 51 -14.29 -2.13 1.26
CA ILE A 51 -15.53 -1.85 0.50
C ILE A 51 -16.44 -3.09 0.46
N VAL A 52 -15.89 -4.27 0.18
CA VAL A 52 -16.67 -5.52 0.12
C VAL A 52 -17.27 -5.86 1.49
N LEU A 53 -16.48 -5.75 2.57
CA LEU A 53 -16.97 -5.98 3.93
C LEU A 53 -18.08 -4.99 4.30
N LEU A 54 -17.88 -3.71 3.99
CA LEU A 54 -18.87 -2.66 4.23
C LEU A 54 -20.17 -2.92 3.47
N HIS A 55 -20.09 -3.34 2.21
CA HIS A 55 -21.25 -3.72 1.43
C HIS A 55 -21.96 -4.95 2.03
N LYS A 56 -21.23 -6.02 2.36
CA LYS A 56 -21.80 -7.28 2.87
C LYS A 56 -22.44 -7.15 4.24
N PHE A 57 -21.81 -6.42 5.17
CA PHE A 57 -22.27 -6.34 6.56
C PHE A 57 -23.22 -5.19 6.85
N PHE A 58 -23.11 -4.07 6.13
CA PHE A 58 -23.90 -2.86 6.40
C PHE A 58 -24.90 -2.53 5.29
N ASN A 59 -24.94 -3.33 4.22
CA ASN A 59 -25.85 -3.17 3.08
C ASN A 59 -25.89 -1.72 2.56
N ILE A 60 -24.71 -1.08 2.48
CA ILE A 60 -24.59 0.33 2.13
C ILE A 60 -24.97 0.48 0.65
N TRP A 61 -26.22 0.91 0.41
CA TRP A 61 -26.83 1.13 -0.91
C TRP A 61 -26.22 2.27 -1.72
N PHE A 62 -25.36 3.10 -1.11
CA PHE A 62 -24.71 4.23 -1.79
C PHE A 62 -23.44 3.85 -2.56
N LEU A 63 -23.00 2.59 -2.50
CA LEU A 63 -21.88 2.15 -3.33
C LEU A 63 -22.35 2.05 -4.79
N PRO A 64 -21.74 2.82 -5.72
CA PRO A 64 -22.18 2.88 -7.11
C PRO A 64 -22.12 1.50 -7.75
N ASP A 65 -23.20 1.08 -8.41
CA ASP A 65 -23.22 -0.18 -9.15
C ASP A 65 -22.35 -0.04 -10.40
N TYR A 66 -21.47 -1.02 -10.63
CA TYR A 66 -20.56 -0.98 -11.79
C TYR A 66 -21.31 -0.98 -13.13
N LYS A 67 -22.58 -1.37 -13.20
CA LYS A 67 -23.32 -1.36 -14.46
C LYS A 67 -23.74 0.05 -14.86
N SER A 68 -24.24 0.85 -13.92
CA SER A 68 -24.84 2.16 -14.23
C SER A 68 -23.88 3.34 -14.01
N HIS A 69 -22.81 3.17 -13.22
CA HIS A 69 -21.92 4.27 -12.79
C HIS A 69 -20.44 4.08 -13.20
N LYS A 70 -20.18 3.45 -14.34
CA LYS A 70 -18.81 3.10 -14.78
C LYS A 70 -17.88 4.31 -14.85
N ILE A 71 -18.39 5.43 -15.38
CA ILE A 71 -17.60 6.64 -15.61
C ILE A 71 -17.26 7.30 -14.28
N GLU A 72 -18.21 7.40 -13.38
CA GLU A 72 -18.07 7.96 -12.04
C GLU A 72 -17.09 7.13 -11.20
N ILE A 73 -17.18 5.80 -11.28
CA ILE A 73 -16.23 4.88 -10.62
C ILE A 73 -14.82 5.09 -11.18
N PHE A 74 -14.67 5.20 -12.51
CA PHE A 74 -13.37 5.44 -13.13
C PHE A 74 -12.77 6.81 -12.72
N ILE A 75 -13.59 7.85 -12.68
CA ILE A 75 -13.19 9.19 -12.21
C ILE A 75 -12.78 9.13 -10.73
N ALA A 76 -13.57 8.47 -9.86
CA ALA A 76 -13.25 8.34 -8.44
C ALA A 76 -11.92 7.60 -8.21
N ILE A 77 -11.69 6.48 -8.93
CA ILE A 77 -10.42 5.75 -8.88
C ILE A 77 -9.26 6.63 -9.36
N SER A 78 -9.47 7.40 -10.43
CA SER A 78 -8.44 8.30 -10.97
C SER A 78 -8.08 9.42 -9.98
N ILE A 79 -9.07 10.04 -9.33
CA ILE A 79 -8.85 11.05 -8.29
C ILE A 79 -8.09 10.45 -7.10
N LEU A 80 -8.50 9.27 -6.62
CA LEU A 80 -7.79 8.57 -5.55
C LEU A 80 -6.34 8.24 -5.94
N GLY A 81 -6.11 7.80 -7.17
CA GLY A 81 -4.79 7.54 -7.71
C GLY A 81 -3.91 8.80 -7.74
N VAL A 82 -4.45 9.93 -8.19
CA VAL A 82 -3.73 11.22 -8.19
C VAL A 82 -3.40 11.66 -6.77
N ILE A 83 -4.35 11.55 -5.84
CA ILE A 83 -4.13 11.86 -4.41
C ILE A 83 -3.02 10.97 -3.85
N TYR A 84 -3.07 9.66 -4.10
CA TYR A 84 -2.04 8.72 -3.67
C TYR A 84 -0.66 9.13 -4.20
N ILE A 85 -0.54 9.37 -5.50
CA ILE A 85 0.73 9.79 -6.15
C ILE A 85 1.24 11.09 -5.55
N TYR A 86 0.36 12.09 -5.34
CA TYR A 86 0.75 13.36 -4.75
C TYR A 86 1.28 13.19 -3.32
N LEU A 87 0.56 12.43 -2.49
CA LEU A 87 0.96 12.18 -1.10
C LEU A 87 2.28 11.42 -1.03
N ASN A 88 2.47 10.37 -1.85
CA ASN A 88 3.72 9.62 -1.88
C ASN A 88 4.89 10.44 -2.38
N ASN A 89 4.69 11.28 -3.40
CA ASN A 89 5.73 12.20 -3.84
C ASN A 89 6.14 13.16 -2.72
N LYS A 90 5.17 13.78 -2.05
CA LYS A 90 5.41 14.77 -0.99
C LYS A 90 6.07 14.18 0.26
N TYR A 91 5.63 13.00 0.70
CA TYR A 91 6.02 12.45 1.99
C TYR A 91 7.10 11.37 1.92
N LEU A 92 7.28 10.73 0.76
CA LEU A 92 8.21 9.62 0.56
C LEU A 92 9.28 9.93 -0.50
N ILE A 93 8.89 10.10 -1.77
CA ILE A 93 9.86 10.16 -2.89
C ILE A 93 10.76 11.39 -2.78
N ASN A 94 10.19 12.58 -2.56
CA ASN A 94 10.96 13.82 -2.36
C ASN A 94 11.71 13.86 -1.01
N LYS A 95 11.50 12.84 -0.17
CA LYS A 95 12.10 12.69 1.16
C LYS A 95 12.96 11.43 1.28
N LEU A 96 13.35 10.84 0.14
CA LEU A 96 14.09 9.59 0.10
C LEU A 96 15.38 9.64 0.91
N ASP A 97 16.21 10.67 0.73
CA ASP A 97 17.50 10.77 1.43
C ASP A 97 17.30 10.94 2.95
N ASP A 98 16.31 11.74 3.37
CA ASP A 98 15.92 11.89 4.78
C ASP A 98 15.50 10.53 5.37
N ILE A 99 14.70 9.76 4.64
CA ILE A 99 14.20 8.44 5.05
C ILE A 99 15.34 7.41 5.14
N ILE A 100 16.26 7.39 4.16
CA ILE A 100 17.44 6.53 4.21
C ILE A 100 18.28 6.90 5.43
N HIS A 101 18.51 8.19 5.67
CA HIS A 101 19.25 8.64 6.84
C HIS A 101 18.57 8.24 8.16
N GLU A 102 17.24 8.29 8.22
CA GLU A 102 16.43 7.91 9.38
C GLU A 102 16.61 6.43 9.76
N PHE A 103 16.76 5.53 8.78
CA PHE A 103 16.75 4.07 9.01
C PHE A 103 18.05 3.33 8.66
N LYS A 104 19.08 3.99 8.09
CA LYS A 104 20.34 3.34 7.67
C LYS A 104 21.12 2.66 8.80
N ASN A 105 20.95 3.13 10.04
CA ASN A 105 21.70 2.67 11.21
C ASN A 105 20.82 1.83 12.16
N GLU A 106 19.72 1.25 11.65
CA GLU A 106 18.91 0.35 12.47
C GLU A 106 19.70 -0.88 12.92
N ASP A 107 19.47 -1.34 14.14
CA ASP A 107 20.07 -2.56 14.63
C ASP A 107 19.49 -3.79 13.91
N LYS A 108 20.29 -4.86 13.77
CA LYS A 108 19.89 -6.08 13.04
C LYS A 108 18.61 -6.72 13.58
N LYS A 109 18.36 -6.61 14.89
CA LYS A 109 17.19 -7.23 15.53
C LYS A 109 15.92 -6.45 15.16
N SER A 110 15.92 -5.13 15.31
CA SER A 110 14.82 -4.26 14.87
C SER A 110 14.58 -4.38 13.38
N SER A 111 15.66 -4.43 12.59
CA SER A 111 15.61 -4.64 11.14
C SER A 111 14.87 -5.93 10.76
N SER A 112 15.14 -7.03 11.47
CA SER A 112 14.46 -8.30 11.22
C SER A 112 12.99 -8.26 11.62
N ILE A 113 12.69 -7.82 12.85
CA ILE A 113 11.32 -7.78 13.39
C ILE A 113 10.43 -6.86 12.55
N ASN A 114 10.86 -5.63 12.31
CA ASN A 114 10.06 -4.67 11.56
C ASN A 114 9.96 -5.06 10.07
N GLY A 115 10.97 -5.76 9.53
CA GLY A 115 10.90 -6.37 8.20
C GLY A 115 9.81 -7.43 8.10
N TRP A 116 9.66 -8.28 9.11
CA TRP A 116 8.56 -9.23 9.20
C TRP A 116 7.19 -8.56 9.30
N ILE A 117 7.07 -7.47 10.05
CA ILE A 117 5.82 -6.69 10.12
C ILE A 117 5.42 -6.21 8.72
N VAL A 118 6.37 -5.67 7.95
CA VAL A 118 6.14 -5.26 6.56
C VAL A 118 5.70 -6.45 5.70
N ALA A 119 6.40 -7.58 5.79
CA ALA A 119 6.06 -8.78 5.01
C ALA A 119 4.66 -9.31 5.36
N ILE A 120 4.32 -9.37 6.65
CA ILE A 120 3.00 -9.79 7.13
C ILE A 120 1.92 -8.82 6.65
N TYR A 121 2.17 -7.51 6.66
CA TYR A 121 1.22 -6.53 6.12
C TYR A 121 0.95 -6.80 4.64
N VAL A 122 1.99 -6.98 3.83
CA VAL A 122 1.85 -7.26 2.40
C VAL A 122 1.10 -8.58 2.19
N ILE A 123 1.62 -9.69 2.72
CA ILE A 123 1.03 -11.03 2.56
C ILE A 123 -0.40 -11.08 3.10
N GLY A 124 -0.64 -10.47 4.27
CA GLY A 124 -1.94 -10.38 4.91
C GLY A 124 -2.96 -9.62 4.06
N SER A 125 -2.54 -8.56 3.37
CA SER A 125 -3.41 -7.82 2.44
C SER A 125 -3.88 -8.71 1.28
N PHE A 126 -2.97 -9.49 0.69
CA PHE A 126 -3.32 -10.46 -0.36
C PHE A 126 -4.20 -11.59 0.20
N ALA A 127 -3.83 -12.18 1.32
CA ALA A 127 -4.58 -13.27 1.94
C ALA A 127 -6.01 -12.85 2.32
N ALA A 128 -6.19 -11.64 2.85
CA ALA A 128 -7.51 -11.09 3.17
C ALA A 128 -8.37 -10.90 1.91
N PHE A 129 -7.81 -10.37 0.83
CA PHE A 129 -8.51 -10.21 -0.44
C PHE A 129 -8.94 -11.55 -1.03
N TRP A 130 -8.02 -12.51 -1.16
CA TRP A 130 -8.32 -13.83 -1.71
C TRP A 130 -9.29 -14.62 -0.82
N GLY A 131 -9.09 -14.58 0.50
CA GLY A 131 -9.97 -15.21 1.47
C GLY A 131 -11.41 -14.68 1.38
N LEU A 132 -11.57 -13.38 1.18
CA LEU A 132 -12.88 -12.79 0.91
C LEU A 132 -13.47 -13.27 -0.41
N GLY A 133 -12.68 -13.30 -1.49
CA GLY A 133 -13.10 -13.83 -2.78
C GLY A 133 -13.68 -15.24 -2.67
N PHE A 134 -12.96 -16.15 -2.01
CA PHE A 134 -13.44 -17.52 -1.75
C PHE A 134 -14.72 -17.55 -0.93
N ALA A 135 -14.80 -16.76 0.15
CA ALA A 135 -15.99 -16.69 1.01
C ALA A 135 -17.22 -16.04 0.34
N THR A 136 -17.04 -15.34 -0.78
CA THR A 136 -18.13 -14.72 -1.54
C THR A 136 -18.56 -15.50 -2.78
N ILE A 137 -17.68 -16.32 -3.36
CA ILE A 137 -17.98 -17.12 -4.57
C ILE A 137 -18.52 -18.51 -4.19
N GLY A 138 -18.14 -19.04 -3.02
CA GLY A 138 -18.57 -20.36 -2.54
C GLY A 138 -19.78 -20.38 -1.61
N GLY A 139 -20.51 -19.26 -1.46
CA GLY A 139 -21.66 -19.12 -0.57
C GLY A 139 -22.93 -18.73 -1.29
#